data_AF-A0A8J3FJK6-F1
#
_entry.id   AF-A0A8J3FJK6-F1
#
_cell.length_a   1.000
_cell.length_b   1.000
_cell.length_c   1.000
_cell.angle_alpha   90.00
_cell.angle_beta   90.00
_cell.angle_gamma   90.00
#
_symmetry.space_group_name_H-M   'P 1'
#
loop_
_entity.id
_entity.type
_entity.pdbx_description
1 polymer ?
#
loop_
_entity_poly.entity_id
_entity_poly.type
_entity_poly.pdbx_seq_one_letter_code
_entity_poly.pdbx_strand_id
1 'polypeptide(L)'
;MQQTHLLALADAVLQLGDVDSAGVHDLEALLRSCGSELKVVVMHYESEFLVVTMLARRVDSTVQAAFEEAVVAAAGTDAAEHLSRAWVSAYGLNPHPDQAYLEAVKAVEVALGPLVAPSNNRRTLGSTIRDLLNQQGKWELVFVDAAGQPADPKPLVDLLNVIWHGHARHGGAANSRVHSQEEAESVVHLAATVVQWVKLGALHRVP
;
A
#
# COMPACT_ATOMS: atom_id res chain seq x y z
N MET A 1 22.09 -0.59 22.42
CA MET A 1 21.00 -0.14 23.32
C MET A 1 20.86 1.38 23.35
N GLN A 2 21.91 2.17 23.60
CA GLN A 2 21.81 3.65 23.60
C GLN A 2 21.44 4.28 22.24
N GLN A 3 21.93 3.75 21.11
CA GLN A 3 21.61 4.27 19.77
C GLN A 3 20.12 4.14 19.41
N THR A 4 19.44 3.07 19.84
CA THR A 4 18.02 2.84 19.54
C THR A 4 17.12 3.90 20.17
N HIS A 5 17.48 4.42 21.35
CA HIS A 5 16.69 5.42 22.06
C HIS A 5 16.80 6.81 21.40
N LEU A 6 17.96 7.14 20.82
CA LEU A 6 18.14 8.41 20.10
C LEU A 6 17.34 8.45 18.79
N LEU A 7 17.32 7.35 18.05
CA LEU A 7 16.52 7.24 16.83
C LEU A 7 15.01 7.27 17.14
N ALA A 8 14.57 6.59 18.20
CA ALA A 8 13.19 6.64 18.65
C ALA A 8 12.77 8.06 19.10
N LEU A 9 13.67 8.78 19.79
CA LEU A 9 13.42 10.17 20.16
C LEU A 9 13.35 11.08 18.93
N ALA A 10 14.28 10.94 17.97
CA ALA A 10 14.27 11.71 16.74
C ALA A 10 12.99 11.46 15.93
N ASP A 11 12.57 10.20 15.79
CA ASP A 11 11.34 9.81 15.12
C ASP A 11 10.10 10.39 15.83
N ALA A 12 10.05 10.32 17.16
CA ALA A 12 8.98 10.93 17.95
C ALA A 12 8.91 12.45 17.76
N VAL A 13 10.06 13.14 17.74
CA VAL A 13 10.11 14.60 17.52
C VAL A 13 9.61 14.98 16.12
N LEU A 14 9.99 14.22 15.08
CA LEU A 14 9.48 14.42 13.73
C LEU A 14 7.96 14.25 13.67
N GLN A 15 7.41 13.25 14.37
CA GLN A 15 5.98 12.96 14.38
C GLN A 15 5.15 13.97 15.18
N LEU A 16 5.76 14.72 16.10
CA LEU A 16 5.09 15.83 16.80
C LEU A 16 4.84 17.05 15.90
N GLY A 17 5.49 17.12 14.73
CA GLY A 17 5.31 18.21 13.77
C GLY A 17 5.98 19.54 14.17
N ASP A 18 6.83 19.53 15.19
CA ASP A 18 7.51 20.73 15.73
C ASP A 18 8.89 20.98 15.05
N VAL A 19 9.14 20.33 13.91
CA VAL A 19 10.37 20.46 13.12
C VAL A 19 10.04 21.20 11.83
N ASP A 20 10.72 22.32 11.59
CA ASP A 20 10.58 23.06 10.34
C ASP A 20 11.24 22.34 9.15
N SER A 21 10.99 22.83 7.94
CA SER A 21 11.54 22.23 6.72
C SER A 21 13.07 22.22 6.70
N ALA A 22 13.72 23.23 7.29
CA ALA A 22 15.17 23.29 7.41
C ALA A 22 15.71 22.15 8.28
N GLY A 23 15.12 21.92 9.46
CA GLY A 23 15.49 20.83 10.35
C GLY A 23 15.27 19.45 9.73
N VAL A 24 14.20 19.27 8.96
CA VAL A 24 13.94 18.04 8.19
C VAL A 24 15.04 17.80 7.14
N HIS A 25 15.41 18.84 6.38
CA HIS A 25 16.46 18.75 5.37
C HIS A 25 17.83 18.46 5.97
N ASP A 26 18.18 19.14 7.07
CA ASP A 26 19.45 18.94 7.77
C ASP A 26 19.58 17.52 8.32
N LEU A 27 18.50 16.98 8.91
CA LEU A 27 18.47 15.61 9.40
C LEU A 27 18.62 14.58 8.28
N GLU A 28 17.91 14.74 7.15
CA GLU A 28 18.09 13.84 5.99
C GLU A 28 19.50 13.92 5.41
N ALA A 29 20.07 15.13 5.31
CA ALA A 29 21.44 15.33 4.83
C ALA A 29 22.46 14.63 5.76
N LEU A 30 22.27 14.76 7.08
CA LEU A 30 23.11 14.09 8.07
C LEU A 30 23.02 12.56 7.95
N LEU A 31 21.79 12.02 7.96
CA LEU A 31 21.55 10.58 7.81
C LEU A 31 22.18 10.04 6.53
N ARG A 32 22.05 10.76 5.42
CA ARG A 32 22.65 10.40 4.14
C ARG A 32 24.18 10.45 4.19
N SER A 33 24.79 11.50 4.75
CA SER A 33 26.25 11.67 4.81
C SER A 33 26.95 10.58 5.64
N CYS A 34 26.24 10.05 6.63
CA CYS A 34 26.71 8.96 7.48
C CYS A 34 26.42 7.56 6.91
N GLY A 35 25.83 7.46 5.71
CA GLY A 35 25.47 6.17 5.10
C GLY A 35 24.36 5.43 5.85
N SER A 36 23.47 6.15 6.54
CA SER A 36 22.39 5.53 7.32
C SER A 36 21.41 4.78 6.44
N GLU A 37 20.98 3.61 6.91
CA GLU A 37 19.86 2.85 6.33
C GLU A 37 18.51 3.55 6.53
N LEU A 38 18.48 4.64 7.30
CA LEU A 38 17.29 5.44 7.54
C LEU A 38 17.30 6.74 6.72
N LYS A 39 16.09 7.23 6.46
CA LYS A 39 15.82 8.53 5.84
C LYS A 39 14.64 9.21 6.54
N VAL A 40 14.56 10.52 6.40
CA VAL A 40 13.34 11.25 6.75
C VAL A 40 12.33 11.10 5.61
N VAL A 41 11.08 10.78 5.96
CA VAL A 41 9.95 10.72 5.03
C VAL A 41 8.88 11.67 5.52
N VAL A 42 8.32 12.44 4.58
CA VAL A 42 7.17 13.32 4.79
C VAL A 42 6.00 12.73 4.03
N MET A 43 4.90 12.43 4.72
CA MET A 43 3.68 11.91 4.14
C MET A 43 2.54 12.90 4.32
N HIS A 44 1.80 13.12 3.24
CA HIS A 44 0.65 13.99 3.22
C HIS A 44 -0.62 13.13 3.24
N TYR A 45 -1.44 13.27 4.27
CA TYR A 45 -2.77 12.68 4.32
C TYR A 45 -3.80 13.73 3.90
N GLU A 46 -4.80 13.34 3.13
CA GLU A 46 -5.83 14.28 2.65
C GLU A 46 -6.98 14.46 3.64
N SER A 47 -7.33 13.41 4.41
CA SER A 47 -8.52 13.44 5.27
C SER A 47 -8.43 14.36 6.48
N GLU A 48 -7.25 14.77 6.90
CA GLU A 48 -7.03 15.77 7.94
C GLU A 48 -5.73 16.49 7.55
N PHE A 49 -5.51 17.75 7.97
CA PHE A 49 -4.28 18.52 7.71
C PHE A 49 -3.04 17.91 8.42
N LEU A 50 -2.92 16.59 8.40
CA LEU A 50 -1.92 15.77 9.04
C LEU A 50 -0.82 15.50 8.02
N VAL A 51 0.28 16.23 8.18
CA VAL A 51 1.56 15.88 7.57
C VAL A 51 2.32 15.06 8.60
N VAL A 52 2.63 13.81 8.26
CA VAL A 52 3.45 12.96 9.14
C VAL A 52 4.87 13.00 8.63
N THR A 53 5.78 13.50 9.47
CA THR A 53 7.22 13.38 9.23
C THR A 53 7.78 12.30 10.15
N MET A 54 8.57 11.38 9.62
CA MET A 54 9.09 10.25 10.39
C MET A 54 10.39 9.68 9.81
N LEU A 55 11.04 8.81 10.57
CA LEU A 55 12.14 7.98 10.09
C LEU A 55 11.62 6.69 9.44
N ALA A 56 12.13 6.38 8.25
CA ALA A 56 11.86 5.13 7.56
C ALA A 56 13.14 4.52 6.99
N ARG A 57 13.14 3.20 6.81
CA ARG A 57 14.19 2.47 6.10
C ARG A 57 14.26 2.96 4.66
N ARG A 58 15.49 3.04 4.14
CA ARG A 58 15.75 3.26 2.72
C ARG A 58 15.32 2.00 1.97
N VAL A 59 14.53 2.23 0.94
CA VAL A 59 14.09 1.22 -0.03
C VAL A 59 14.74 1.59 -1.36
N ASP A 60 14.92 0.61 -2.25
CA ASP A 60 15.35 0.88 -3.62
C ASP A 60 14.51 2.01 -4.23
N SER A 61 15.18 2.98 -4.86
CA SER A 61 14.52 4.20 -5.35
C SER A 61 13.44 3.90 -6.39
N THR A 62 13.58 2.82 -7.17
CA THR A 62 12.61 2.43 -8.19
C THR A 62 11.34 1.88 -7.53
N VAL A 63 11.51 1.09 -6.48
CA VAL A 63 10.39 0.54 -5.69
C VAL A 63 9.64 1.67 -4.98
N GLN A 64 10.37 2.60 -4.36
CA GLN A 64 9.76 3.78 -3.74
C GLN A 64 9.02 4.64 -4.77
N ALA A 65 9.62 4.92 -5.93
CA ALA A 65 8.97 5.73 -6.96
C ALA A 65 7.68 5.07 -7.49
N ALA A 66 7.70 3.76 -7.72
CA ALA A 66 6.49 3.02 -8.15
C ALA A 66 5.36 3.10 -7.10
N PHE A 67 5.73 3.04 -5.82
CA PHE A 67 4.77 3.23 -4.73
C PHE A 67 4.20 4.66 -4.69
N GLU A 68 5.06 5.67 -4.77
CA GLU A 68 4.66 7.08 -4.77
C GLU A 68 3.72 7.40 -5.95
N GLU A 69 4.01 6.87 -7.15
CA GLU A 69 3.14 6.97 -8.32
C GLU A 69 1.77 6.31 -8.09
N ALA A 70 1.71 5.17 -7.40
CA ALA A 70 0.45 4.53 -7.05
C ALA A 70 -0.38 5.36 -6.06
N VAL A 71 0.28 6.00 -5.08
CA VAL A 71 -0.37 6.95 -4.16
C VAL A 71 -0.88 8.17 -4.91
N VAL A 72 -0.09 8.76 -5.81
CA VAL A 72 -0.48 9.91 -6.64
C VAL A 72 -1.67 9.56 -7.55
N ALA A 73 -1.65 8.39 -8.21
CA ALA A 73 -2.75 7.92 -9.03
C ALA A 73 -4.06 7.71 -8.21
N ALA A 74 -3.93 7.47 -6.91
CA ALA A 74 -5.04 7.28 -5.98
C ALA A 74 -5.37 8.53 -5.15
N ALA A 75 -4.75 9.68 -5.41
CA ALA A 75 -5.04 10.94 -4.73
C ALA A 75 -6.54 11.26 -4.76
N GLY A 76 -7.05 11.90 -3.72
CA GLY A 76 -8.48 12.13 -3.52
C GLY A 76 -9.24 10.97 -2.88
N THR A 77 -8.60 9.82 -2.58
CA THR A 77 -9.31 8.59 -2.18
C THR A 77 -8.68 7.85 -1.01
N ASP A 78 -9.51 7.14 -0.24
CA ASP A 78 -9.11 6.26 0.88
C ASP A 78 -8.02 5.25 0.49
N ALA A 79 -7.91 4.90 -0.80
CA ALA A 79 -6.88 4.00 -1.30
C ALA A 79 -5.47 4.57 -1.08
N ALA A 80 -5.27 5.87 -1.34
CA ALA A 80 -3.99 6.54 -1.13
C ALA A 80 -3.59 6.56 0.35
N GLU A 81 -4.55 6.76 1.24
CA GLU A 81 -4.32 6.79 2.67
C GLU A 81 -3.94 5.41 3.22
N HIS A 82 -4.71 4.38 2.87
CA HIS A 82 -4.41 3.01 3.26
C HIS A 82 -3.08 2.54 2.69
N LEU A 83 -2.76 2.91 1.44
CA LEU A 83 -1.49 2.56 0.82
C LEU A 83 -0.30 3.24 1.54
N SER A 84 -0.45 4.53 1.91
CA SER A 84 0.52 5.27 2.74
C SER A 84 0.73 4.62 4.11
N ARG A 85 -0.36 4.27 4.81
CA ARG A 85 -0.28 3.57 6.11
C ARG A 85 0.37 2.20 5.99
N ALA A 86 0.11 1.48 4.90
CA ALA A 86 0.71 0.19 4.65
C ALA A 86 2.24 0.31 4.48
N TRP A 87 2.71 1.31 3.73
CA TRP A 87 4.14 1.58 3.56
C TRP A 87 4.82 1.99 4.85
N VAL A 88 4.21 2.89 5.63
CA VAL A 88 4.72 3.26 6.97
C VAL A 88 4.85 2.05 7.86
N SER A 89 3.83 1.20 7.88
CA SER A 89 3.82 0.01 8.71
C SER A 89 4.86 -1.02 8.26
N ALA A 90 5.20 -1.07 6.96
CA ALA A 90 6.25 -1.97 6.47
C ALA A 90 7.66 -1.39 6.68
N TYR A 91 7.87 -0.10 6.36
CA TYR A 91 9.21 0.48 6.22
C TYR A 91 9.55 1.53 7.28
N GLY A 92 8.64 1.90 8.16
CA GLY A 92 8.89 2.82 9.27
C GLY A 92 9.97 2.31 10.23
N LEU A 93 10.45 3.19 11.11
CA LEU A 93 11.49 2.84 12.10
C LEU A 93 11.14 1.60 12.94
N ASN A 94 9.86 1.44 13.27
CA ASN A 94 9.31 0.28 13.97
C ASN A 94 8.29 -0.44 13.07
N PRO A 95 8.71 -1.37 12.20
CA PRO A 95 7.80 -2.09 11.34
C PRO A 95 6.75 -2.89 12.11
N HIS A 96 5.52 -2.90 11.58
CA HIS A 96 4.39 -3.67 12.08
C HIS A 96 3.79 -4.49 10.93
N PRO A 97 4.34 -5.68 10.63
CA PRO A 97 3.96 -6.48 9.45
C PRO A 97 2.46 -6.76 9.31
N ASP A 98 1.78 -7.10 10.41
CA ASP A 98 0.34 -7.38 10.39
C ASP A 98 -0.50 -6.15 9.99
N GLN A 99 -0.08 -4.96 10.45
CA GLN A 99 -0.75 -3.71 10.14
C GLN A 99 -0.47 -3.31 8.69
N ALA A 100 0.76 -3.50 8.21
CA ALA A 100 1.11 -3.28 6.81
C ALA A 100 0.24 -4.12 5.88
N TYR A 101 0.10 -5.41 6.21
CA TYR A 101 -0.73 -6.33 5.43
C TYR A 101 -2.21 -5.92 5.47
N LEU A 102 -2.75 -5.61 6.65
CA LEU A 102 -4.14 -5.19 6.81
C LEU A 102 -4.44 -3.92 5.99
N GLU A 103 -3.57 -2.92 6.05
CA GLU A 103 -3.75 -1.67 5.32
C GLU A 103 -3.56 -1.87 3.80
N ALA A 104 -2.67 -2.75 3.36
CA ALA A 104 -2.53 -3.13 1.95
C ALA A 104 -3.82 -3.78 1.39
N VAL A 105 -4.45 -4.69 2.16
CA VAL A 105 -5.75 -5.27 1.81
C VAL A 105 -6.83 -4.19 1.67
N LYS A 106 -6.91 -3.27 2.64
CA LYS A 106 -7.88 -2.16 2.61
C LYS A 106 -7.66 -1.24 1.41
N ALA A 107 -6.41 -0.89 1.10
CA ALA A 107 -6.08 -0.03 -0.04
C ALA A 107 -6.64 -0.60 -1.36
N VAL A 108 -6.43 -1.90 -1.58
CA VAL A 108 -6.95 -2.60 -2.76
C VAL A 108 -8.48 -2.68 -2.73
N GLU A 109 -9.08 -2.98 -1.58
CA GLU A 109 -10.53 -3.06 -1.41
C GLU A 109 -11.24 -1.75 -1.75
N VAL A 110 -10.75 -0.62 -1.23
CA VAL A 110 -11.37 0.69 -1.48
C VAL A 110 -11.05 1.22 -2.88
N ALA A 111 -9.97 0.77 -3.52
CA ALA A 111 -9.66 1.10 -4.91
C ALA A 111 -10.57 0.34 -5.90
N LEU A 112 -10.65 -0.99 -5.78
CA LEU A 112 -11.42 -1.83 -6.71
C LEU A 112 -12.92 -1.78 -6.45
N GLY A 113 -13.30 -1.69 -5.18
CA GLY A 113 -14.68 -1.91 -4.76
C GLY A 113 -15.70 -0.96 -5.42
N PRO A 114 -15.49 0.37 -5.46
CA PRO A 114 -16.39 1.29 -6.15
C PRO A 114 -16.54 0.99 -7.65
N LEU A 115 -15.48 0.47 -8.29
CA LEU A 115 -15.48 0.13 -9.71
C LEU A 115 -16.33 -1.12 -9.99
N VAL A 116 -16.13 -2.18 -9.20
CA VAL A 116 -16.76 -3.49 -9.45
C VAL A 116 -18.18 -3.57 -8.87
N ALA A 117 -18.40 -3.00 -7.68
CA ALA A 117 -19.65 -3.12 -6.94
C ALA A 117 -20.09 -1.74 -6.37
N PRO A 118 -20.39 -0.75 -7.23
CA PRO A 118 -20.70 0.62 -6.82
C PRO A 118 -21.92 0.73 -5.90
N SER A 119 -22.87 -0.19 -5.98
CA SER A 119 -24.07 -0.23 -5.14
C SER A 119 -23.86 -0.94 -3.80
N ASN A 120 -22.72 -1.62 -3.58
CA ASN A 120 -22.43 -2.35 -2.37
C ASN A 120 -21.48 -1.56 -1.45
N ASN A 121 -22.05 -0.88 -0.47
CA ASN A 121 -21.29 -0.10 0.51
C ASN A 121 -20.64 -0.96 1.62
N ARG A 122 -20.88 -2.28 1.62
CA ARG A 122 -20.27 -3.25 2.56
C ARG A 122 -19.40 -4.29 1.83
N ARG A 123 -18.92 -3.92 0.63
CA ARG A 123 -18.01 -4.75 -0.15
C ARG A 123 -16.71 -4.96 0.63
N THR A 124 -16.24 -6.20 0.60
CA THR A 124 -14.91 -6.62 1.00
C THR A 124 -14.11 -7.03 -0.24
N LEU A 125 -12.78 -7.12 -0.13
CA LEU A 125 -11.94 -7.67 -1.19
C LEU A 125 -12.43 -9.06 -1.62
N GLY A 126 -12.78 -9.92 -0.66
CA GLY A 126 -13.35 -11.24 -0.95
C GLY A 126 -14.67 -11.20 -1.74
N SER A 127 -15.57 -10.25 -1.46
CA SER A 127 -16.79 -10.10 -2.27
C SER A 127 -16.50 -9.51 -3.65
N THR A 128 -15.53 -8.60 -3.75
CA THR A 128 -15.13 -8.01 -5.04
C THR A 128 -14.48 -9.04 -5.96
N ILE A 129 -13.64 -9.92 -5.42
CA ILE A 129 -13.11 -11.09 -6.14
C ILE A 129 -14.24 -11.96 -6.68
N ARG A 130 -15.23 -12.28 -5.83
CA ARG A 130 -16.39 -13.07 -6.22
C ARG A 130 -17.19 -12.39 -7.35
N ASP A 131 -17.41 -11.08 -7.25
CA ASP A 131 -18.17 -10.33 -8.24
C ASP A 131 -17.46 -10.26 -9.60
N LEU A 132 -16.12 -10.09 -9.60
CA LEU A 132 -15.31 -10.18 -10.83
C LEU A 132 -15.44 -11.54 -11.50
N LEU A 133 -15.35 -12.64 -10.74
CA LEU A 133 -15.48 -14.00 -11.26
C LEU A 133 -16.90 -14.26 -11.82
N ASN A 134 -17.93 -13.85 -11.09
CA ASN A 134 -19.32 -14.03 -11.52
C ASN A 134 -19.68 -13.18 -12.75
N GLN A 135 -18.93 -12.11 -12.99
CA GLN A 135 -19.16 -11.16 -14.09
C GLN A 135 -18.00 -11.12 -15.07
N GLN A 136 -17.20 -12.19 -15.17
CA GLN A 136 -15.94 -12.19 -15.93
C GLN A 136 -16.09 -11.68 -17.38
N GLY A 137 -17.20 -12.01 -18.06
CA GLY A 137 -17.47 -11.56 -19.43
C GLY A 137 -17.85 -10.08 -19.57
N LYS A 138 -17.84 -9.31 -18.48
CA LYS A 138 -18.07 -7.86 -18.47
C LYS A 138 -16.79 -7.06 -18.21
N TRP A 139 -15.65 -7.72 -18.05
CA TRP A 139 -14.41 -7.10 -17.64
C TRP A 139 -13.29 -7.54 -18.56
N GLU A 140 -12.44 -6.59 -18.93
CA GLU A 140 -11.23 -6.83 -19.70
C GLU A 140 -10.05 -6.14 -19.04
N LEU A 141 -8.89 -6.79 -19.14
CA LEU A 141 -7.62 -6.17 -18.88
C LEU A 141 -7.06 -5.58 -20.18
N VAL A 142 -6.24 -4.55 -20.07
CA VAL A 142 -5.51 -3.95 -21.21
C VAL A 142 -4.46 -4.89 -21.83
N PHE A 143 -4.14 -6.00 -21.16
CA PHE A 143 -3.26 -7.02 -21.70
C PHE A 143 -3.97 -7.84 -22.78
N VAL A 144 -3.18 -8.49 -23.64
CA VAL A 144 -3.71 -9.45 -24.62
C VAL A 144 -3.42 -10.88 -24.18
N ASP A 145 -4.32 -11.79 -24.50
CA ASP A 145 -4.12 -13.22 -24.33
C ASP A 145 -3.23 -13.82 -25.44
N ALA A 146 -3.02 -15.13 -25.40
CA ALA A 146 -2.21 -15.83 -26.39
C ALA A 146 -2.79 -15.78 -27.82
N ALA A 147 -4.08 -15.46 -27.97
CA ALA A 147 -4.78 -15.29 -29.25
C ALA A 147 -4.83 -13.81 -29.71
N GLY A 148 -4.20 -12.90 -28.97
CA GLY A 148 -4.20 -11.46 -29.26
C GLY A 148 -5.53 -10.76 -28.95
N GLN A 149 -6.43 -11.40 -28.20
CA GLN A 149 -7.68 -10.79 -27.72
C GLN A 149 -7.46 -10.13 -26.36
N PRO A 150 -8.29 -9.15 -25.95
CA PRO A 150 -8.25 -8.60 -24.60
C PRO A 150 -8.30 -9.71 -23.54
N ALA A 151 -7.40 -9.65 -22.57
CA ALA A 151 -7.33 -10.65 -21.52
C ALA A 151 -8.52 -10.51 -20.56
N ASP A 152 -9.06 -11.64 -20.11
CA ASP A 152 -10.08 -11.69 -19.07
C ASP A 152 -9.50 -11.18 -17.71
N PRO A 153 -10.33 -10.92 -16.68
CA PRO A 153 -9.83 -10.36 -15.42
C PRO A 153 -9.08 -11.38 -14.55
N LYS A 154 -8.94 -12.64 -14.96
CA LYS A 154 -8.36 -13.72 -14.15
C LYS A 154 -6.94 -13.43 -13.65
N PRO A 155 -5.99 -12.88 -14.44
CA PRO A 155 -4.67 -12.56 -13.93
C PRO A 155 -4.73 -11.59 -12.75
N LEU A 156 -5.59 -10.57 -12.81
CA LEU A 156 -5.82 -9.67 -11.69
C LEU A 156 -6.46 -10.41 -10.52
N VAL A 157 -7.49 -11.22 -10.75
CA VAL A 157 -8.12 -12.03 -9.71
C VAL A 157 -7.12 -12.94 -8.99
N ASP A 158 -6.17 -13.53 -9.70
CA ASP A 158 -5.14 -14.38 -9.11
C ASP A 158 -4.22 -13.56 -8.18
N LEU A 159 -3.84 -12.33 -8.56
CA LEU A 159 -3.11 -11.40 -7.67
C LEU A 159 -3.95 -11.00 -6.44
N LEU A 160 -5.23 -10.68 -6.63
CA LEU A 160 -6.14 -10.35 -5.53
C LEU A 160 -6.30 -11.54 -4.56
N ASN A 161 -6.30 -12.77 -5.07
CA ASN A 161 -6.35 -13.98 -4.26
C ASN A 161 -5.07 -14.18 -3.44
N VAL A 162 -3.89 -13.83 -3.96
CA VAL A 162 -2.65 -13.84 -3.18
C VAL A 162 -2.78 -12.90 -1.98
N ILE A 163 -3.21 -11.65 -2.22
CA ILE A 163 -3.44 -10.67 -1.15
C ILE A 163 -4.48 -11.20 -0.15
N TRP A 164 -5.64 -11.63 -0.63
CA TRP A 164 -6.79 -11.98 0.20
C TRP A 164 -6.58 -13.22 1.07
N HIS A 165 -5.95 -14.28 0.54
CA HIS A 165 -5.75 -15.53 1.27
C HIS A 165 -4.53 -15.47 2.20
N GLY A 166 -3.52 -14.67 1.85
CA GLY A 166 -2.36 -14.44 2.72
C GLY A 166 -2.73 -13.68 4.00
N HIS A 167 -3.82 -12.91 3.99
CA HIS A 167 -4.34 -12.19 5.15
C HIS A 167 -4.68 -13.14 6.30
N ALA A 168 -3.93 -13.04 7.41
CA ALA A 168 -4.23 -13.76 8.64
C ALA A 168 -5.61 -13.38 9.17
N ARG A 169 -6.52 -14.36 9.29
CA ARG A 169 -7.85 -14.12 9.82
C ARG A 169 -7.84 -14.36 11.33
N HIS A 170 -8.21 -13.32 12.09
CA HIS A 170 -8.43 -13.47 13.54
C HIS A 170 -9.61 -14.41 13.82
N GLY A 171 -9.54 -15.16 14.94
CA GLY A 171 -10.66 -15.96 15.44
C GLY A 171 -10.63 -17.46 15.10
N GLY A 172 -9.47 -18.11 15.11
CA GLY A 172 -9.38 -19.58 15.02
C GLY A 172 -9.43 -20.15 13.59
N ALA A 173 -9.26 -19.32 12.57
CA ALA A 173 -9.03 -19.79 11.21
C ALA A 173 -7.65 -20.47 11.08
N ALA A 174 -7.54 -21.44 10.17
CA ALA A 174 -6.30 -22.20 9.96
C ALA A 174 -5.07 -21.34 9.56
N ASN A 175 -5.29 -20.09 9.13
CA ASN A 175 -4.24 -19.14 8.75
C ASN A 175 -4.01 -18.03 9.79
N SER A 176 -4.49 -18.18 11.04
CA SER A 176 -4.20 -17.22 12.12
C SER A 176 -2.72 -17.27 12.49
N ARG A 177 -1.94 -16.30 12.01
CA ARG A 177 -0.49 -16.18 12.24
C ARG A 177 -0.06 -14.72 12.21
N VAL A 178 1.16 -14.46 12.65
CA VAL A 178 1.86 -13.19 12.42
C VAL A 178 2.50 -13.23 11.04
N HIS A 179 2.43 -12.13 10.29
CA HIS A 179 3.11 -11.99 9.00
C HIS A 179 4.59 -11.68 9.20
N SER A 180 5.45 -12.22 8.33
CA SER A 180 6.86 -11.85 8.31
C SER A 180 7.03 -10.43 7.72
N GLN A 181 8.20 -9.84 7.96
CA GLN A 181 8.56 -8.55 7.37
C GLN A 181 8.55 -8.63 5.84
N GLU A 182 9.09 -9.69 5.28
CA GLU A 182 9.18 -9.91 3.83
C GLU A 182 7.79 -10.03 3.19
N GLU A 183 6.83 -10.66 3.89
CA GLU A 183 5.44 -10.74 3.43
C GLU A 183 4.76 -9.37 3.43
N ALA A 184 4.98 -8.58 4.48
CA ALA A 184 4.46 -7.22 4.57
C ALA A 184 5.02 -6.31 3.47
N GLU A 185 6.33 -6.35 3.24
CA GLU A 185 7.00 -5.60 2.17
C GLU A 185 6.45 -6.03 0.79
N SER A 186 6.33 -7.35 0.55
CA SER A 186 5.85 -7.90 -0.71
C SER A 186 4.39 -7.55 -1.00
N VAL A 187 3.50 -7.62 0.01
CA VAL A 187 2.08 -7.30 -0.19
C VAL A 187 1.86 -5.81 -0.41
N VAL A 188 2.68 -4.94 0.18
CA VAL A 188 2.64 -3.49 -0.08
C VAL A 188 2.98 -3.20 -1.54
N HIS A 189 4.01 -3.85 -2.10
CA HIS A 189 4.35 -3.70 -3.51
C HIS A 189 3.24 -4.21 -4.44
N LEU A 190 2.64 -5.35 -4.08
CA LEU A 190 1.55 -5.90 -4.85
C LEU A 190 0.30 -5.00 -4.79
N ALA A 191 -0.04 -4.47 -3.61
CA ALA A 191 -1.13 -3.53 -3.44
C ALA A 191 -0.90 -2.23 -4.23
N ALA A 192 0.31 -1.66 -4.21
CA ALA A 192 0.66 -0.50 -5.02
C ALA A 192 0.43 -0.76 -6.51
N THR A 193 0.89 -1.93 -7.00
CA THR A 193 0.68 -2.36 -8.40
C THR A 193 -0.80 -2.44 -8.74
N VAL A 194 -1.61 -3.10 -7.90
CA VAL A 194 -3.05 -3.25 -8.14
C VAL A 194 -3.78 -1.91 -8.11
N VAL A 195 -3.48 -1.05 -7.12
CA VAL A 195 -4.08 0.29 -7.02
C VAL A 195 -3.75 1.10 -8.26
N GLN A 196 -2.49 1.09 -8.70
CA GLN A 196 -2.06 1.79 -9.91
C GLN A 196 -2.79 1.25 -11.15
N TRP A 197 -2.89 -0.07 -11.32
CA TRP A 197 -3.64 -0.69 -12.43
C TRP A 197 -5.09 -0.24 -12.48
N VAL A 198 -5.78 -0.23 -11.34
CA VAL A 198 -7.18 0.20 -11.27
C VAL A 198 -7.31 1.67 -11.64
N LYS A 199 -6.46 2.54 -11.08
CA LYS A 199 -6.53 3.99 -11.29
C LYS A 199 -6.16 4.40 -12.71
N LEU A 200 -5.26 3.66 -13.35
CA LEU A 200 -4.87 3.87 -14.75
C LEU A 200 -5.80 3.17 -15.76
N GLY A 201 -6.87 2.51 -15.30
CA GLY A 201 -7.84 1.87 -16.19
C GLY A 201 -7.34 0.58 -16.84
N ALA A 202 -6.33 -0.08 -16.26
CA ALA A 202 -5.84 -1.37 -16.74
C ALA A 202 -6.93 -2.46 -16.67
N LEU A 203 -7.88 -2.34 -15.74
CA LEU A 203 -9.14 -3.08 -15.70
C LEU A 203 -10.27 -2.14 -16.11
N HIS A 204 -11.08 -2.54 -17.09
CA HIS A 204 -12.24 -1.76 -17.53
C HIS A 204 -13.42 -2.66 -17.87
N ARG A 205 -14.61 -2.05 -17.86
CA ARG A 205 -15.87 -2.75 -18.11
C ARG A 205 -16.17 -2.74 -19.61
N VAL A 206 -16.51 -3.90 -20.15
CA VAL A 206 -16.96 -4.07 -21.54
C VAL A 206 -18.44 -3.62 -21.63
N PRO A 207 -18.82 -2.89 -22.70
CA PRO A 207 -20.21 -2.45 -22.92
C PRO A 207 -21.25 -3.57 -22.95
#